data_AF-A0A9J6BVB5-F1
#
_entry.id   AF-A0A9J6BVB5-F1
#
_cell.length_a   1.000
_cell.length_b   1.000
_cell.length_c   1.000
_cell.angle_alpha   90.00
_cell.angle_beta   90.00
_cell.angle_gamma   90.00
#
_symmetry.space_group_name_H-M   'P 1'
#
loop_
_entity.id
_entity.type
_entity.pdbx_description
1 polymer ?
#
loop_
_entity_poly.entity_id
_entity_poly.type
_entity_poly.pdbx_seq_one_letter_code
_entity_poly.pdbx_strand_id
1 'polypeptide(L)'
;MEIDSIKEKLKNIKYDSNEVKYKKFEKLGIILNQSNEGQKSNNYVCSVCKKCLISSHCLSIHCIENHDTFFNLTSAKKPSFVCFLEECKSIVFNKQERKDHCIKDHKFPVDFPDF
;
A
#
# COMPACT_ATOMS: atom_id res chain seq x y z
N MET A 1 -28.64 20.21 -2.48
CA MET A 1 -28.02 21.40 -1.86
C MET A 1 -26.83 21.06 -0.96
N GLU A 2 -26.75 19.89 -0.30
CA GLU A 2 -25.62 19.57 0.60
C GLU A 2 -24.36 19.01 -0.09
N ILE A 3 -24.49 18.29 -1.21
CA ILE A 3 -23.35 17.64 -1.89
C ILE A 3 -22.38 18.67 -2.51
N ASP A 4 -22.91 19.79 -2.98
CA ASP A 4 -22.10 20.83 -3.63
C ASP A 4 -21.22 21.59 -2.62
N SER A 5 -21.68 21.70 -1.37
CA SER A 5 -20.90 22.30 -0.28
C SER A 5 -19.68 21.43 0.11
N ILE A 6 -19.79 20.10 0.01
CA ILE A 6 -18.70 19.18 0.31
C ILE A 6 -17.63 19.22 -0.79
N LYS A 7 -18.04 19.32 -2.07
CA LYS A 7 -17.10 19.44 -3.20
C LYS A 7 -16.25 20.70 -3.13
N GLU A 8 -16.83 21.81 -2.69
CA GLU A 8 -16.09 23.07 -2.49
C GLU A 8 -15.08 22.99 -1.34
N LYS A 9 -15.38 22.23 -0.28
CA LYS A 9 -14.43 22.01 0.83
C LYS A 9 -13.22 21.16 0.42
N LEU A 10 -13.41 20.21 -0.51
CA LEU A 10 -12.33 19.34 -0.99
C LEU A 10 -11.36 20.02 -1.97
N LYS A 11 -11.79 21.09 -2.66
CA LYS A 11 -10.93 21.86 -3.60
C LYS A 11 -9.73 22.55 -2.92
N ASN A 12 -9.79 22.77 -1.62
CA ASN A 12 -8.79 23.56 -0.88
C ASN A 12 -7.77 22.70 -0.13
N ILE A 13 -7.85 21.37 -0.21
CA ILE A 13 -6.85 20.49 0.39
C ILE A 13 -5.64 20.43 -0.55
N LYS A 14 -4.70 21.37 -0.38
CA LYS A 14 -3.40 21.30 -1.04
C LYS A 14 -2.57 20.20 -0.38
N TYR A 15 -2.41 19.11 -1.11
CA TYR A 15 -1.46 18.06 -0.75
C TYR A 15 -0.06 18.49 -1.17
N ASP A 16 0.69 19.06 -0.23
CA ASP A 16 2.08 19.44 -0.47
C ASP A 16 2.95 18.18 -0.55
N SER A 17 3.49 17.92 -1.74
CA SER A 17 4.17 16.66 -2.09
C SER A 17 5.69 16.74 -1.94
N ASN A 18 6.25 17.87 -1.50
CA ASN A 18 7.63 18.21 -1.87
C ASN A 18 8.63 18.41 -0.73
N GLU A 19 8.53 17.69 0.38
CA GLU A 19 9.63 17.71 1.34
C GLU A 19 9.92 16.39 2.06
N VAL A 20 10.05 15.29 1.30
CA VAL A 20 10.64 14.08 1.89
C VAL A 20 11.81 13.56 1.07
N LYS A 21 13.01 13.77 1.62
CA LYS A 21 14.27 13.21 1.13
C LYS A 21 14.36 11.75 1.57
N TYR A 22 14.27 10.80 0.64
CA TYR A 22 14.42 9.37 0.94
C TYR A 22 15.80 8.84 0.55
N LYS A 23 16.35 8.00 1.43
CA LYS A 23 17.63 7.31 1.26
C LYS A 23 17.42 5.94 0.61
N LYS A 24 18.38 5.59 -0.25
CA LYS A 24 18.51 4.40 -1.09
C LYS A 24 18.18 3.06 -0.39
N PHE A 25 17.47 2.23 -1.13
CA PHE A 25 16.93 0.88 -0.86
C PHE A 25 17.94 -0.23 -0.48
N GLU A 26 18.89 0.03 0.42
CA GLU A 26 19.80 -1.02 0.92
C GLU A 26 19.47 -1.45 2.36
N LYS A 27 18.39 -0.92 2.97
CA LYS A 27 18.06 -1.15 4.38
C LYS A 27 16.68 -1.76 4.66
N LEU A 28 15.88 -2.03 3.62
CA LEU A 28 14.69 -2.86 3.76
C LEU A 28 15.16 -4.30 3.65
N GLY A 29 15.16 -5.02 4.78
CA GLY A 29 15.68 -6.39 4.95
C GLY A 29 14.95 -7.44 4.10
N ILE A 30 15.12 -7.34 2.78
CA ILE A 30 14.75 -8.35 1.78
C ILE A 30 15.87 -9.40 1.76
N ILE A 31 16.18 -9.97 2.93
CA ILE A 31 16.84 -11.26 3.08
C ILE A 31 16.27 -11.82 4.39
N LEU A 32 15.26 -12.68 4.32
CA LEU A 32 14.93 -13.48 5.49
C LEU A 32 15.99 -14.58 5.64
N ASN A 33 16.63 -14.52 6.81
CA ASN A 33 17.51 -15.51 7.46
C ASN A 33 18.96 -15.55 6.99
N GLN A 34 19.84 -14.85 7.70
CA GLN A 34 20.86 -15.51 8.56
C GLN A 34 21.08 -14.70 9.84
N SER A 35 20.75 -15.32 10.97
CA SER A 35 21.22 -15.12 12.36
C SER A 35 22.06 -13.88 12.69
N ASN A 36 21.58 -13.05 13.64
CA ASN A 36 22.28 -12.74 14.90
C ASN A 36 21.42 -11.80 15.81
N GLU A 37 21.20 -12.28 17.04
CA GLU A 37 20.92 -11.57 18.29
C GLU A 37 20.00 -10.31 18.26
N GLY A 38 18.76 -10.48 18.74
CA GLY A 38 17.98 -9.37 19.34
C GLY A 38 16.84 -8.75 18.53
N GLN A 39 16.35 -9.35 17.45
CA GLN A 39 15.28 -8.75 16.65
C GLN A 39 13.92 -9.41 16.91
N LYS A 40 13.03 -8.69 17.59
CA LYS A 40 11.62 -9.03 17.77
C LYS A 40 10.96 -9.18 16.39
N SER A 41 10.63 -10.40 16.00
CA SER A 41 9.86 -10.69 14.78
C SER A 41 8.44 -10.15 14.95
N ASN A 42 8.24 -8.87 14.62
CA ASN A 42 6.91 -8.29 14.51
C ASN A 42 6.22 -8.91 13.28
N ASN A 43 5.62 -10.09 13.46
CA ASN A 43 4.80 -10.70 12.43
C ASN A 43 3.57 -9.79 12.21
N TYR A 44 3.41 -9.26 11.00
CA TYR A 44 2.23 -8.48 10.64
C TYR A 44 1.11 -9.44 10.26
N VAL A 45 0.34 -9.87 11.26
CA VAL A 45 -0.71 -10.88 11.08
C VAL A 45 -2.07 -10.21 11.01
N CYS A 46 -2.87 -10.54 10.00
CA CYS A 46 -4.25 -10.10 9.91
C CYS A 46 -5.08 -10.74 11.03
N SER A 47 -5.77 -9.93 11.83
CA SER A 47 -6.59 -10.42 12.94
C SER A 47 -7.80 -11.23 12.46
N VAL A 48 -8.30 -10.94 11.25
CA VAL A 48 -9.49 -11.55 10.65
C VAL A 48 -9.17 -12.90 9.99
N CYS A 49 -8.26 -12.92 9.02
CA CYS A 49 -7.96 -14.14 8.24
C CYS A 49 -6.64 -14.85 8.64
N LYS A 50 -5.91 -14.33 9.63
CA LYS A 50 -4.64 -14.87 10.13
C LYS A 50 -3.50 -14.94 9.09
N LYS A 51 -3.63 -14.24 7.97
CA LYS A 51 -2.57 -14.13 6.95
C LYS A 51 -1.38 -13.34 7.51
N CYS A 52 -0.16 -13.81 7.23
CA CYS A 52 1.08 -13.13 7.60
C CYS A 52 1.58 -12.26 6.44
N LEU A 53 1.88 -10.99 6.73
CA LEU A 53 2.30 -9.99 5.76
C LEU A 53 3.73 -9.53 6.06
N ILE A 54 4.41 -9.05 5.03
CA ILE A 54 5.83 -8.67 5.09
C ILE A 54 6.09 -7.32 5.78
N SER A 55 5.08 -6.46 5.86
CA SER A 55 5.20 -5.12 6.45
C SER A 55 3.86 -4.64 7.02
N SER A 56 3.91 -3.64 7.90
CA SER A 56 2.71 -3.01 8.44
C SER A 56 1.84 -2.38 7.35
N HIS A 57 2.47 -1.75 6.34
CA HIS A 57 1.78 -1.14 5.21
C HIS A 57 1.05 -2.19 4.37
N CYS A 58 1.69 -3.32 4.08
CA CYS A 58 1.06 -4.44 3.39
C CYS A 58 -0.12 -5.01 4.18
N LEU A 59 -0.02 -5.07 5.51
CA LEU A 59 -1.14 -5.45 6.37
C LEU A 59 -2.31 -4.46 6.30
N SER A 60 -2.04 -3.16 6.34
CA SER A 60 -3.07 -2.14 6.18
C SER A 60 -3.78 -2.25 4.83
N ILE A 61 -3.02 -2.37 3.73
CA ILE A 61 -3.56 -2.59 2.39
C ILE A 61 -4.41 -3.85 2.36
N HIS A 62 -3.91 -4.96 2.92
CA HIS A 62 -4.64 -6.21 2.97
C HIS A 62 -5.98 -6.07 3.68
N CYS A 63 -6.01 -5.42 4.85
CA CYS A 63 -7.23 -5.20 5.61
C CYS A 63 -8.23 -4.34 4.82
N ILE A 64 -7.78 -3.27 4.18
CA ILE A 64 -8.63 -2.41 3.36
C ILE A 64 -9.18 -3.20 2.15
N GLU A 65 -8.34 -3.91 1.41
CA GLU A 65 -8.78 -4.55 0.17
C GLU A 65 -9.61 -5.82 0.37
N ASN A 66 -9.44 -6.52 1.50
CA ASN A 66 -10.05 -7.84 1.71
C ASN A 66 -11.09 -7.84 2.83
N HIS A 67 -11.08 -6.86 3.73
CA HIS A 67 -11.95 -6.82 4.90
C HIS A 67 -12.78 -5.53 5.03
N ASP A 68 -12.53 -4.52 4.19
CA ASP A 68 -13.34 -3.30 4.16
C ASP A 68 -14.40 -3.35 3.05
N THR A 69 -15.67 -3.47 3.44
CA THR A 69 -16.81 -3.47 2.51
C THR A 69 -16.98 -2.12 1.81
N PHE A 70 -16.59 -1.02 2.46
CA PHE A 70 -16.62 0.32 1.86
C PHE A 70 -15.58 0.44 0.74
N PHE A 71 -14.41 -0.19 0.89
CA PHE A 71 -13.41 -0.25 -0.17
C PHE A 71 -13.95 -0.95 -1.43
N ASN A 72 -14.64 -2.07 -1.27
CA ASN A 72 -15.24 -2.80 -2.39
C ASN A 72 -16.24 -1.96 -3.20
N LEU A 73 -17.00 -1.10 -2.51
CA LEU A 73 -17.95 -0.20 -3.18
C LEU A 73 -17.28 0.99 -3.85
N THR A 74 -16.19 1.50 -3.27
CA THR A 74 -15.49 2.69 -3.77
C THR A 74 -14.52 2.37 -4.90
N SER A 75 -13.85 1.22 -4.87
CA SER A 75 -12.91 0.78 -5.90
C SER A 75 -13.56 0.58 -7.27
N ALA A 76 -14.87 0.30 -7.32
CA ALA A 76 -15.63 0.25 -8.56
C ALA A 76 -15.83 1.62 -9.23
N LYS A 77 -15.69 2.72 -8.49
CA LYS A 77 -16.01 4.09 -8.96
C LYS A 77 -14.80 5.00 -9.08
N LYS A 78 -13.72 4.70 -8.36
CA LYS A 78 -12.50 5.54 -8.32
C LYS A 78 -11.24 4.70 -8.10
N PRO A 79 -10.06 5.19 -8.54
CA PRO A 79 -8.79 4.55 -8.22
C PRO A 79 -8.66 4.45 -6.70
N SER A 80 -8.42 3.23 -6.22
CA SER A 80 -8.36 2.95 -4.79
C SER A 80 -7.22 1.99 -4.41
N PHE A 81 -6.61 1.31 -5.39
CA PHE A 81 -5.52 0.37 -5.15
C PHE A 81 -4.20 1.14 -5.03
N VAL A 82 -3.61 1.13 -3.85
CA VAL A 82 -2.33 1.80 -3.57
C VAL A 82 -1.15 0.87 -3.79
N CYS A 83 0.01 1.43 -4.12
CA CYS A 83 1.25 0.66 -4.24
C CYS A 83 1.65 -0.01 -2.91
N PHE A 84 2.34 -1.16 -3.03
CA PHE A 84 2.84 -1.91 -1.88
C PHE A 84 4.03 -1.26 -1.17
N LEU A 85 4.66 -0.27 -1.81
CA LEU A 85 5.69 0.56 -1.19
C LEU A 85 5.03 1.78 -0.55
N GLU A 86 5.26 1.99 0.74
CA GLU A 86 4.69 3.10 1.50
C GLU A 86 5.13 4.48 0.97
N GLU A 87 6.34 4.54 0.40
CA GLU A 87 6.86 5.74 -0.24
C GLU A 87 6.25 6.02 -1.62
N CYS A 88 5.60 5.04 -2.23
CA CYS A 88 4.98 5.18 -3.54
C CYS A 88 3.50 5.55 -3.40
N LYS A 89 3.16 6.76 -3.83
CA LYS A 89 1.81 7.34 -3.73
C LYS A 89 0.92 7.05 -4.94
N SER A 90 1.34 6.13 -5.81
CA SER A 90 0.56 5.72 -6.98
C SER A 90 -0.73 5.03 -6.53
N ILE A 91 -1.85 5.47 -7.10
CA ILE A 91 -3.17 4.89 -6.88
C ILE A 91 -3.76 4.51 -8.23
N VAL A 92 -4.15 3.25 -8.38
CA VAL A 92 -4.62 2.67 -9.63
C VAL A 92 -6.01 2.03 -9.46
N PHE A 93 -6.63 1.63 -10.57
CA PHE A 93 -8.01 1.15 -10.56
C PHE A 93 -8.15 -0.32 -10.22
N ASN A 94 -7.11 -1.13 -10.44
CA ASN A 94 -7.19 -2.57 -10.23
C ASN A 94 -5.85 -3.15 -9.78
N LYS A 95 -5.91 -4.37 -9.23
CA LYS A 95 -4.73 -5.10 -8.75
C LYS A 95 -3.72 -5.38 -9.87
N GLN A 96 -4.18 -5.61 -11.10
CA GLN A 96 -3.30 -5.88 -12.24
C GLN A 96 -2.47 -4.65 -12.61
N GLU A 97 -3.08 -3.47 -12.71
CA GLU A 97 -2.39 -2.20 -12.92
C GLU A 97 -1.36 -1.93 -11.81
N ARG A 98 -1.68 -2.31 -10.56
CA ARG A 98 -0.73 -2.19 -9.46
C ARG A 98 0.48 -3.10 -9.67
N LYS A 99 0.27 -4.35 -10.09
CA LYS A 99 1.37 -5.27 -10.42
C LYS A 99 2.23 -4.71 -11.54
N ASP A 100 1.60 -4.28 -12.62
CA ASP A 100 2.28 -3.69 -13.76
C ASP A 100 3.11 -2.46 -13.35
N HIS A 101 2.56 -1.60 -12.49
CA HIS A 101 3.27 -0.47 -11.89
C HIS A 101 4.47 -0.93 -11.06
N CYS A 102 4.31 -1.94 -10.18
CA CYS A 102 5.41 -2.46 -9.38
C CYS A 102 6.54 -3.04 -10.24
N ILE A 103 6.20 -3.70 -11.35
CA ILE A 103 7.19 -4.26 -12.28
C ILE A 103 7.88 -3.14 -13.07
N LYS A 104 7.12 -2.17 -13.59
CA LYS A 104 7.66 -1.11 -14.46
C LYS A 104 8.48 -0.08 -13.70
N ASP A 105 7.92 0.42 -12.59
CA ASP A 105 8.46 1.55 -11.82
C ASP A 105 9.39 1.09 -10.69
N HIS A 106 9.10 -0.05 -10.07
CA HIS A 106 9.89 -0.57 -8.94
C HIS A 106 10.75 -1.80 -9.27
N LYS A 107 10.70 -2.28 -10.53
CA LYS A 107 11.47 -3.43 -11.02
C LYS A 107 11.23 -4.70 -10.20
N PHE A 108 10.01 -4.89 -9.70
CA PHE A 108 9.63 -6.13 -9.03
C PHE A 108 9.71 -7.31 -10.01
N PRO A 109 10.08 -8.51 -9.54
CA PRO A 109 10.04 -9.72 -10.37
C PRO A 109 8.64 -9.93 -10.93
N VAL A 110 8.50 -10.38 -12.18
CA VAL A 110 7.17 -10.57 -12.81
C VAL A 110 6.31 -11.59 -12.06
N ASP A 111 6.94 -12.58 -11.42
CA ASP A 111 6.29 -13.67 -10.70
C ASP A 111 6.06 -13.36 -9.21
N PHE A 112 6.12 -12.09 -8.80
CA PHE A 112 5.96 -11.76 -7.39
C PHE A 112 4.51 -12.08 -6.90
N PRO A 113 4.36 -12.76 -5.75
CA PRO A 113 3.05 -13.14 -5.25
C PRO A 113 2.30 -11.92 -4.71
N ASP A 114 0.97 -11.90 -4.89
CA ASP A 114 0.11 -11.03 -4.08
C ASP A 114 0.09 -11.54 -2.64
N PHE A 115 0.28 -10.64 -1.68
CA PHE A 115 0.39 -10.99 -0.27
C PHE A 115 -0.86 -11.61 0.32
#